data_AF-A0A5R9B707-F1
#
_entry.id   AF-A0A5R9B707-F1
#
_cell.length_a   1.000
_cell.length_b   1.000
_cell.length_c   1.000
_cell.angle_alpha   90.00
_cell.angle_beta   90.00
_cell.angle_gamma   90.00
#
_symmetry.space_group_name_H-M   'P 1'
#
loop_
_entity.id
_entity.type
_entity.pdbx_description
1 polymer ?
#
loop_
_entity_poly.entity_id
_entity_poly.type
_entity_poly.pdbx_seq_one_letter_code
_entity_poly.pdbx_strand_id
1 'polypeptide(L)'
;MIIDLIIVIIFLYIGMIGFRRGAWLSSLHLGSTLFSLWVAHRLHSQISQRLELFVPFPKTRAYDLNYAFQFDNLQQRFDHIVAFLIIATITKLLCYGIIVLFDNVITSRKPNLISRALGVIMSVISSTIICATLFYMISIYPLEFIQQQLMKGHLAEYFIIHAPFISTYVLNI
;
A
#
# COMPACT_ATOMS: atom_id res chain seq x y z
N MET A 1 -12.53 15.47 -1.03
CA MET A 1 -12.28 15.63 0.43
C MET A 1 -10.81 15.88 0.71
N ILE A 2 -10.41 16.10 1.97
CA ILE A 2 -9.00 16.26 2.36
C ILE A 2 -8.20 15.01 1.97
N ILE A 3 -8.75 13.80 2.19
CA ILE A 3 -8.12 12.53 1.80
C ILE A 3 -7.85 12.48 0.28
N ASP A 4 -8.83 12.79 -0.56
CA ASP A 4 -8.66 12.75 -2.02
C ASP A 4 -7.56 13.71 -2.51
N LEU A 5 -7.50 14.91 -1.92
CA LEU A 5 -6.46 15.90 -2.26
C LEU A 5 -5.06 15.38 -1.90
N ILE A 6 -4.92 14.77 -0.71
CA ILE A 6 -3.67 14.16 -0.27
C ILE A 6 -3.25 13.03 -1.22
N ILE A 7 -4.19 12.17 -1.64
CA ILE A 7 -3.93 11.11 -2.62
C ILE A 7 -3.37 11.71 -3.91
N VAL A 8 -4.01 12.72 -4.48
CA VAL A 8 -3.55 13.34 -5.73
C VAL A 8 -2.14 13.90 -5.59
N ILE A 9 -1.83 14.60 -4.50
CA ILE A 9 -0.50 15.15 -4.24
C ILE A 9 0.55 14.04 -4.14
N ILE A 10 0.25 12.96 -3.42
CA ILE A 10 1.14 11.80 -3.30
C ILE A 10 1.41 11.19 -4.68
N PHE A 11 0.38 11.00 -5.49
CA PHE A 11 0.52 10.41 -6.83
C PHE A 11 1.30 11.31 -7.79
N LEU A 12 1.12 12.63 -7.73
CA LEU A 12 1.94 13.57 -8.50
C LEU A 12 3.41 13.49 -8.07
N TYR A 13 3.68 13.46 -6.77
CA TYR A 13 5.04 13.33 -6.24
C TYR A 13 5.70 12.03 -6.68
N ILE A 14 5.01 10.90 -6.57
CA ILE A 14 5.57 9.60 -6.97
C ILE A 14 5.69 9.50 -8.50
N GLY A 15 4.77 10.09 -9.25
CA GLY A 15 4.88 10.23 -10.70
C GLY A 15 6.16 10.99 -11.10
N MET A 16 6.44 12.12 -10.44
CA MET A 16 7.69 12.87 -10.66
C MET A 16 8.93 12.04 -10.33
N ILE A 17 8.90 11.23 -9.26
CA ILE A 17 9.98 10.30 -8.92
C ILE A 17 10.18 9.26 -10.04
N GLY A 18 9.10 8.64 -10.53
CA GLY A 18 9.15 7.69 -11.65
C GLY A 18 9.71 8.31 -12.93
N PHE A 19 9.33 9.55 -13.21
CA PHE A 19 9.82 10.31 -14.35
C PHE A 19 11.33 10.60 -14.27
N ARG A 20 11.89 10.76 -13.06
CA ARG A 20 13.34 10.92 -12.86
C ARG A 20 14.10 9.61 -12.98
N ARG A 21 13.54 8.52 -12.44
CA ARG A 21 14.14 7.17 -12.42
C ARG A 21 14.15 6.49 -13.80
N GLY A 22 13.17 6.79 -14.64
CA GLY A 22 12.99 6.09 -15.92
C GLY A 22 12.51 4.65 -15.75
N ALA A 23 12.33 3.95 -16.87
CA ALA A 23 11.66 2.65 -16.92
C ALA A 23 12.40 1.59 -16.11
N TRP A 24 13.72 1.51 -16.29
CA TRP A 24 14.52 0.42 -15.72
C TRP A 24 14.52 0.41 -14.19
N LEU A 25 14.85 1.53 -13.54
CA LEU A 25 14.78 1.63 -12.07
C LEU A 25 13.34 1.48 -11.57
N SER A 26 12.36 2.03 -12.30
CA SER A 26 10.95 1.89 -11.91
C SER A 26 10.46 0.44 -12.00
N SER A 27 10.96 -0.36 -12.95
CA SER A 27 10.70 -1.81 -13.02
C SER A 27 11.20 -2.54 -11.78
N LEU A 28 12.40 -2.21 -11.29
CA LEU A 28 12.95 -2.82 -10.07
C LEU A 28 12.12 -2.45 -8.83
N HIS A 29 11.68 -1.19 -8.73
CA HIS A 29 10.78 -0.76 -7.65
C HIS A 29 9.38 -1.40 -7.73
N LEU A 30 8.83 -1.57 -8.93
CA LEU A 30 7.57 -2.28 -9.11
C LEU A 30 7.73 -3.77 -8.78
N GLY A 31 8.77 -4.41 -9.29
CA GLY A 31 9.09 -5.81 -9.03
C GLY A 31 9.30 -6.10 -7.55
N SER A 32 10.05 -5.24 -6.84
CA SER A 32 10.21 -5.36 -5.38
C SER A 32 8.90 -5.16 -4.62
N THR A 33 8.01 -4.29 -5.11
CA THR A 33 6.66 -4.14 -4.53
C THR A 33 5.87 -5.45 -4.69
N LEU A 34 5.80 -6.00 -5.90
CA LEU A 34 5.09 -7.26 -6.16
C LEU A 34 5.67 -8.43 -5.36
N PHE A 35 7.00 -8.53 -5.31
CA PHE A 35 7.70 -9.55 -4.52
C PHE A 35 7.39 -9.41 -3.02
N SER A 36 7.42 -8.19 -2.48
CA SER A 36 7.12 -7.96 -1.07
C SER A 36 5.70 -8.36 -0.68
N LEU A 37 4.73 -8.14 -1.57
CA LEU A 37 3.34 -8.55 -1.36
C LEU A 37 3.19 -10.05 -1.45
N TRP A 38 3.90 -10.70 -2.37
CA TRP A 38 3.91 -12.15 -2.46
C TRP A 38 4.46 -12.80 -1.19
N VAL A 39 5.58 -12.29 -0.66
CA VAL A 39 6.15 -12.76 0.62
C VAL A 39 5.16 -12.51 1.78
N ALA A 40 4.57 -11.32 1.85
CA ALA A 40 3.58 -10.99 2.87
C ALA A 40 2.35 -11.90 2.82
N HIS A 41 1.83 -12.17 1.62
CA HIS A 41 0.70 -13.06 1.43
C HIS A 41 1.00 -14.49 1.89
N ARG A 42 2.25 -14.96 1.79
CA ARG A 42 2.64 -16.30 2.28
C ARG A 42 2.83 -16.40 3.79
N LEU A 43 3.23 -15.32 4.44
CA LEU A 43 3.69 -15.35 5.84
C LEU A 43 2.78 -14.63 6.84
N HIS A 44 1.85 -13.77 6.38
CA HIS A 44 1.01 -12.96 7.26
C HIS A 44 0.27 -13.77 8.32
N SER A 45 -0.32 -14.93 7.97
CA SER A 45 -1.17 -15.70 8.87
C SER A 45 -0.37 -16.34 10.03
N GLN A 46 0.88 -16.74 9.76
CA GLN A 46 1.76 -17.28 10.80
C GLN A 46 2.28 -16.18 11.72
N ILE A 47 2.51 -14.98 11.18
CA ILE A 47 3.02 -13.85 11.94
C ILE A 47 1.92 -13.16 12.74
N SER A 48 0.69 -13.04 12.21
CA SER A 48 -0.44 -12.40 12.89
C SER A 48 -0.73 -13.02 14.25
N GLN A 49 -0.71 -14.35 14.34
CA GLN A 49 -0.91 -15.10 15.60
C GLN A 49 0.09 -14.73 16.70
N ARG A 50 1.31 -14.32 16.33
CA ARG A 50 2.34 -13.88 17.29
C ARG A 50 2.26 -12.38 17.54
N LEU A 51 1.77 -11.63 16.56
CA LEU A 51 1.72 -10.17 16.59
C LEU A 51 0.56 -9.62 17.40
N GLU A 52 -0.53 -10.38 17.57
CA GLU A 52 -1.72 -9.98 18.35
C GLU A 52 -1.36 -9.50 19.76
N LEU A 53 -0.33 -10.10 20.39
CA LEU A 53 0.17 -9.70 21.71
C LEU A 53 0.91 -8.35 21.73
N PHE A 54 1.45 -7.91 20.59
CA PHE A 54 2.22 -6.67 20.47
C PHE A 54 1.39 -5.52 19.90
N VAL A 55 0.50 -5.82 18.94
CA VAL A 55 -0.37 -4.84 18.28
C VAL A 55 -1.81 -5.35 18.37
N PRO A 56 -2.46 -5.21 19.53
CA PRO A 56 -3.82 -5.69 19.70
C PRO A 56 -4.81 -4.83 18.90
N PHE A 57 -5.92 -5.45 18.47
CA PHE A 57 -7.01 -4.73 17.85
C PHE A 57 -7.49 -3.59 18.77
N PRO A 58 -7.56 -2.34 18.27
CA PRO A 58 -7.99 -1.19 19.06
C PRO A 58 -9.47 -1.31 19.41
N LYS A 59 -9.78 -1.69 20.66
CA LYS A 59 -11.16 -1.71 21.15
C LYS A 59 -11.61 -0.28 21.43
N THR A 60 -12.62 0.21 20.69
CA THR A 60 -13.27 1.48 21.02
C THR A 60 -14.23 1.31 22.19
N ARG A 61 -14.33 2.34 23.04
CA ARG A 61 -15.33 2.39 24.13
C ARG A 61 -16.77 2.53 23.59
N ALA A 62 -16.92 3.00 22.35
CA ALA A 62 -18.19 3.08 21.67
C ALA A 62 -18.52 1.72 21.04
N TYR A 63 -19.59 1.09 21.53
CA TYR A 63 -20.18 -0.11 20.93
C TYR A 63 -20.74 0.16 19.51
N ASP A 64 -20.90 1.43 19.13
CA ASP A 64 -21.65 1.88 17.94
C ASP A 64 -20.81 2.69 16.94
N LEU A 65 -19.53 2.34 16.73
CA LEU A 65 -18.77 3.00 15.67
C LEU A 65 -19.28 2.53 14.30
N ASN A 66 -19.84 3.46 13.52
CA ASN A 66 -20.25 3.20 12.14
C ASN A 66 -19.02 3.25 11.22
N TYR A 67 -18.60 2.08 10.74
CA TYR A 67 -17.55 1.98 9.73
C TYR A 67 -18.09 2.42 8.36
N ALA A 68 -17.23 3.07 7.58
CA ALA A 68 -17.52 3.45 6.20
C ALA A 68 -17.80 2.23 5.31
N PHE A 69 -17.18 1.09 5.64
CA PHE A 69 -17.36 -0.18 4.96
C PHE A 69 -17.66 -1.27 5.99
N GLN A 70 -18.56 -2.18 5.65
CA GLN A 70 -18.88 -3.33 6.50
C GLN A 70 -17.87 -4.45 6.24
N PHE A 71 -17.23 -4.94 7.30
CA PHE A 71 -16.26 -6.03 7.23
C PHE A 71 -16.65 -7.15 8.19
N ASP A 72 -16.66 -8.38 7.69
CA ASP A 72 -16.77 -9.57 8.54
C ASP A 72 -15.44 -9.84 9.25
N ASN A 73 -15.48 -10.34 10.48
CA ASN A 73 -14.32 -10.75 11.28
C ASN A 73 -13.24 -9.64 11.40
N LEU A 74 -13.66 -8.43 11.77
CA LEU A 74 -12.83 -7.21 11.80
C LEU A 74 -11.50 -7.37 12.57
N GLN A 75 -11.52 -8.00 13.74
CA GLN A 75 -10.31 -8.25 14.54
C GLN A 75 -9.31 -9.13 13.77
N GLN A 76 -9.76 -10.26 13.22
CA GLN A 76 -8.90 -11.15 12.45
C GLN A 76 -8.31 -10.44 11.23
N ARG A 77 -9.12 -9.66 10.50
CA ARG A 77 -8.66 -8.87 9.35
C ARG A 77 -7.62 -7.84 9.76
N PHE A 78 -7.80 -7.18 10.90
CA PHE A 78 -6.82 -6.24 11.45
C PHE A 78 -5.48 -6.95 11.76
N ASP A 79 -5.52 -8.08 12.47
CA ASP A 79 -4.30 -8.81 12.84
C ASP A 79 -3.54 -9.29 11.59
N HIS A 80 -4.29 -9.75 10.58
CA HIS A 80 -3.75 -10.18 9.29
C HIS A 80 -3.16 -9.03 8.47
N ILE A 81 -3.85 -7.90 8.33
CA ILE A 81 -3.35 -6.77 7.54
C ILE A 81 -2.15 -6.10 8.18
N VAL A 82 -2.10 -6.01 9.51
CA VAL A 82 -0.94 -5.46 10.22
C VAL A 82 0.28 -6.35 9.99
N ALA A 83 0.14 -7.67 10.14
CA ALA A 83 1.23 -8.61 9.84
C ALA A 83 1.66 -8.52 8.35
N PHE A 84 0.70 -8.46 7.43
CA PHE A 84 0.96 -8.29 6.00
C PHE A 84 1.78 -7.03 5.71
N LEU A 85 1.38 -5.88 6.26
CA LEU A 85 2.06 -4.59 6.07
C LEU A 85 3.47 -4.60 6.63
N ILE A 86 3.68 -5.19 7.81
CA ILE A 86 5.02 -5.31 8.41
C ILE A 86 5.94 -6.14 7.50
N ILE A 87 5.48 -7.31 7.05
CA ILE A 87 6.28 -8.21 6.21
C ILE A 87 6.56 -7.57 4.85
N ALA A 88 5.55 -6.97 4.22
CA ALA A 88 5.70 -6.28 2.95
C ALA A 88 6.69 -5.12 3.07
N THR A 89 6.60 -4.33 4.15
CA THR A 89 7.51 -3.20 4.39
C THR A 89 8.95 -3.67 4.59
N ILE A 90 9.18 -4.67 5.45
CA ILE A 90 10.52 -5.23 5.70
C ILE A 90 11.10 -5.83 4.40
N THR A 91 10.32 -6.64 3.69
CA THR A 91 10.77 -7.28 2.44
C THR A 91 11.11 -6.22 1.39
N LYS A 92 10.25 -5.21 1.21
CA LYS A 92 10.50 -4.11 0.27
C LYS A 92 11.72 -3.29 0.66
N LEU A 93 11.95 -3.05 1.94
CA LEU A 93 13.12 -2.34 2.44
C LEU A 93 14.42 -3.11 2.13
N LEU A 94 14.42 -4.43 2.33
CA LEU A 94 15.55 -5.28 1.95
C LEU A 94 15.81 -5.25 0.44
N CYS A 95 14.76 -5.37 -0.39
CA CYS A 95 14.88 -5.23 -1.84
C CYS A 95 15.41 -3.84 -2.23
N TYR A 96 14.97 -2.78 -1.55
CA TYR A 96 15.44 -1.42 -1.80
C TYR A 96 16.96 -1.30 -1.58
N GLY A 97 17.49 -1.92 -0.51
CA GLY A 97 18.93 -1.96 -0.27
C GLY A 97 19.73 -2.53 -1.46
N ILE A 98 19.19 -3.55 -2.14
CA ILE A 98 19.76 -4.11 -3.36
C ILE A 98 19.62 -3.15 -4.54
N ILE A 99 18.44 -2.53 -4.72
CA ILE A 99 18.16 -1.62 -5.83
C ILE A 99 19.10 -0.41 -5.83
N VAL A 100 19.41 0.14 -4.65
CA VAL A 100 20.31 1.29 -4.50
C VAL A 100 21.71 1.02 -5.08
N LEU A 101 22.18 -0.24 -5.05
CA LEU A 101 23.47 -0.62 -5.66
C LEU A 101 23.50 -0.35 -7.18
N PHE A 102 22.34 -0.45 -7.83
CA PHE A 102 22.23 -0.21 -9.26
C PHE A 102 21.97 1.26 -9.61
N ASP A 103 21.58 2.09 -8.65
CA ASP A 103 21.13 3.47 -8.89
C ASP A 103 22.22 4.31 -9.58
N ASN A 104 23.47 4.22 -9.11
CA ASN A 104 24.61 4.92 -9.70
C ASN A 104 24.93 4.44 -11.12
N VAL A 105 24.81 3.13 -11.38
CA VAL A 105 25.12 2.53 -12.68
C VAL A 105 24.09 2.97 -13.73
N ILE A 106 22.80 2.94 -13.35
CA ILE A 106 21.70 3.21 -14.28
C ILE A 106 21.52 4.72 -14.49
N THR A 107 21.64 5.52 -13.43
CA THR A 107 21.43 6.98 -13.49
C THR A 107 22.57 7.70 -14.23
N SER A 108 23.72 7.06 -14.43
CA SER A 108 24.82 7.58 -15.24
C SER A 108 24.40 7.95 -16.68
N ARG A 109 23.38 7.28 -17.22
CA ARG A 109 22.77 7.62 -18.51
C ARG A 109 21.41 8.27 -18.28
N LYS A 110 21.24 9.51 -18.74
CA LYS A 110 19.94 10.20 -18.67
C LYS A 110 18.88 9.41 -19.45
N PRO A 111 17.76 9.00 -18.84
CA PRO A 111 16.72 8.25 -19.54
C PRO A 111 16.05 9.13 -20.61
N ASN A 112 15.77 8.53 -21.77
CA ASN A 112 15.01 9.19 -22.83
C ASN A 112 13.54 9.39 -22.42
N LEU A 113 12.79 10.22 -23.16
CA LEU A 113 11.41 10.57 -22.81
C LEU A 113 10.48 9.35 -22.66
N ILE A 114 10.63 8.35 -23.54
CA ILE A 114 9.85 7.10 -23.50
C ILE A 114 10.11 6.35 -22.19
N SER A 115 11.39 6.18 -21.82
CA SER A 115 11.77 5.55 -20.56
C SER A 115 11.23 6.31 -19.36
N ARG A 116 11.26 7.64 -19.39
CA ARG A 116 10.69 8.48 -18.32
C ARG A 116 9.18 8.32 -18.20
N ALA A 117 8.44 8.29 -19.32
CA ALA A 117 7.00 8.06 -19.32
C ALA A 117 6.63 6.67 -18.77
N LEU A 118 7.35 5.62 -19.18
CA LEU A 118 7.17 4.28 -18.61
C LEU A 118 7.50 4.24 -17.12
N GLY A 119 8.51 5.00 -16.69
CA GLY A 119 8.85 5.15 -15.28
C GLY A 119 7.72 5.76 -14.43
N VAL A 120 7.01 6.75 -14.98
CA VAL A 120 5.78 7.30 -14.35
C VAL A 120 4.72 6.22 -14.20
N ILE A 121 4.39 5.50 -15.28
CA ILE A 121 3.35 4.46 -15.28
C ILE A 121 3.66 3.39 -14.23
N MET A 122 4.89 2.87 -14.23
CA MET A 122 5.30 1.84 -13.25
C MET A 122 5.27 2.34 -11.81
N SER A 123 5.66 3.59 -11.58
CA SER A 123 5.62 4.19 -10.25
C SER A 123 4.18 4.44 -9.78
N VAL A 124 3.29 4.85 -10.67
CA VAL A 124 1.84 4.98 -10.39
C VAL A 124 1.25 3.61 -10.05
N ILE A 125 1.53 2.56 -10.83
CA ILE A 125 1.06 1.20 -10.52
C ILE A 125 1.55 0.73 -9.16
N SER A 126 2.86 0.85 -8.89
CA SER A 126 3.44 0.47 -7.59
C SER A 126 2.78 1.22 -6.44
N SER A 127 2.53 2.52 -6.62
CA SER A 127 1.91 3.38 -5.61
C SER A 127 0.45 3.06 -5.38
N THR A 128 -0.31 2.77 -6.44
CA THR A 128 -1.69 2.29 -6.33
C THR A 128 -1.78 1.07 -5.44
N ILE A 129 -0.87 0.11 -5.61
CA ILE A 129 -0.90 -1.11 -4.80
C ILE A 129 -0.63 -0.80 -3.32
N ILE A 130 0.39 0.01 -3.04
CA ILE A 130 0.75 0.39 -1.66
C ILE A 130 -0.39 1.21 -1.02
N CYS A 131 -0.88 2.23 -1.71
CA CYS A 131 -1.94 3.10 -1.21
C CYS A 131 -3.20 2.28 -0.94
N ALA A 132 -3.60 1.41 -1.85
CA ALA A 132 -4.77 0.56 -1.66
C ALA A 132 -4.63 -0.31 -0.40
N THR A 133 -3.45 -0.90 -0.17
CA THR A 133 -3.18 -1.73 1.02
C THR A 133 -3.26 -0.90 2.30
N LEU A 134 -2.72 0.32 2.29
CA LEU A 134 -2.79 1.24 3.42
C LEU A 134 -4.23 1.73 3.67
N PHE A 135 -4.98 2.05 2.62
CA PHE A 135 -6.38 2.46 2.74
C PHE A 135 -7.26 1.35 3.31
N TYR A 136 -6.99 0.10 2.97
CA TYR A 136 -7.67 -1.03 3.58
C TYR A 136 -7.36 -1.17 5.08
N MET A 137 -6.11 -0.96 5.51
CA MET A 137 -5.79 -0.92 6.95
C MET A 137 -6.49 0.25 7.66
N ILE A 138 -6.50 1.43 7.02
CA ILE A 138 -7.15 2.64 7.54
C ILE A 138 -8.66 2.46 7.66
N SER A 139 -9.31 1.76 6.72
CA SER A 139 -10.76 1.54 6.74
C SER A 139 -11.21 0.59 7.84
N ILE A 140 -10.34 -0.32 8.27
CA ILE A 140 -10.58 -1.24 9.41
C ILE A 140 -10.26 -0.56 10.75
N TYR A 141 -9.47 0.52 10.75
CA TYR A 141 -9.10 1.20 11.98
C TYR A 141 -10.28 2.03 12.55
N PRO A 142 -10.66 1.81 13.83
CA PRO A 142 -11.87 2.39 14.41
C PRO A 142 -11.65 3.81 14.92
N LEU A 143 -11.44 4.75 13.99
CA LEU A 143 -11.32 6.18 14.28
C LEU A 143 -12.42 6.95 13.55
N GLU A 144 -13.34 7.55 14.30
CA GLU A 144 -14.53 8.23 13.77
C GLU A 144 -14.19 9.28 12.70
N PHE A 145 -13.17 10.10 12.94
CA PHE A 145 -12.71 11.10 11.98
C PHE A 145 -12.30 10.48 10.63
N ILE A 146 -11.57 9.36 10.66
CA ILE A 146 -11.15 8.64 9.44
C ILE A 146 -12.40 8.06 8.76
N GLN A 147 -13.29 7.41 9.49
CA GLN A 147 -14.50 6.79 8.93
C GLN A 147 -15.38 7.83 8.23
N GLN A 148 -15.59 9.00 8.84
CA GLN A 148 -16.32 10.12 8.21
C GLN A 148 -15.62 10.66 6.95
N GLN A 149 -14.29 10.65 6.90
CA GLN A 149 -13.54 11.03 5.70
C GLN A 149 -13.59 9.97 4.60
N LEU A 150 -13.68 8.69 4.95
CA LEU A 150 -13.83 7.62 3.96
C LEU A 150 -15.24 7.63 3.33
N MET A 151 -16.28 7.87 4.13
CA MET A 151 -17.68 7.87 3.68
C MET A 151 -18.02 8.90 2.59
N LYS A 152 -17.30 10.04 2.51
CA LYS A 152 -17.57 11.06 1.48
C LYS A 152 -16.49 11.08 0.38
N GLY A 153 -15.51 10.18 0.43
CA GLY A 153 -14.28 10.22 -0.35
C GLY A 153 -14.28 9.22 -1.49
N HIS A 154 -14.49 9.69 -2.72
CA HIS A 154 -14.62 8.81 -3.89
C HIS A 154 -13.33 8.08 -4.29
N LEU A 155 -12.15 8.72 -4.12
CA LEU A 155 -10.90 8.05 -4.48
C LEU A 155 -10.58 6.94 -3.47
N ALA A 156 -10.77 7.21 -2.18
CA ALA A 156 -10.53 6.23 -1.12
C ALA A 156 -11.45 5.00 -1.29
N GLU A 157 -12.72 5.20 -1.59
CA GLU A 157 -13.67 4.14 -1.94
C GLU A 157 -13.19 3.31 -3.14
N TYR A 158 -12.75 3.97 -4.21
CA TYR A 158 -12.21 3.28 -5.40
C TYR A 158 -11.01 2.39 -5.06
N PHE A 159 -10.07 2.88 -4.24
CA PHE A 159 -8.90 2.09 -3.84
C PHE A 159 -9.26 0.87 -3.00
N ILE A 160 -10.34 0.93 -2.21
CA ILE A 160 -10.75 -0.18 -1.33
C ILE A 160 -11.59 -1.20 -2.10
N ILE A 161 -12.57 -0.75 -2.89
CA ILE A 161 -13.56 -1.64 -3.54
C ILE A 161 -13.07 -2.14 -4.90
N HIS A 162 -12.46 -1.25 -5.70
CA HIS A 162 -12.25 -1.50 -7.13
C HIS A 162 -10.80 -1.76 -7.51
N ALA A 163 -9.83 -1.56 -6.60
CA ALA A 163 -8.44 -1.84 -6.90
C ALA A 163 -8.23 -3.36 -7.09
N PRO A 164 -7.86 -3.83 -8.30
CA PRO A 164 -7.81 -5.26 -8.61
C PRO A 164 -6.86 -6.04 -7.70
N PHE A 165 -5.77 -5.42 -7.25
CA PHE A 165 -4.79 -6.03 -6.34
C PHE A 165 -5.34 -6.30 -4.93
N ILE A 166 -6.27 -5.46 -4.47
CA ILE A 166 -6.87 -5.63 -3.14
C ILE A 166 -7.72 -6.89 -3.11
N SER A 167 -8.56 -7.09 -4.12
CA SER A 167 -9.36 -8.30 -4.27
C SER A 167 -8.52 -9.58 -4.24
N THR A 168 -7.38 -9.63 -4.91
CA THR A 168 -6.58 -10.86 -5.01
C THR A 168 -5.73 -11.13 -3.77
N TYR A 169 -5.01 -10.13 -3.25
CA TYR A 169 -3.98 -10.34 -2.23
C TYR A 169 -4.36 -9.84 -0.84
N VAL A 170 -5.28 -8.88 -0.73
CA VAL A 170 -5.58 -8.16 0.52
C VAL A 170 -6.96 -8.49 1.12
N LEU A 171 -7.97 -8.75 0.29
CA LEU A 171 -9.30 -9.15 0.75
C LEU A 171 -9.39 -10.63 1.12
N ASN A 172 -8.55 -11.45 0.49
CA ASN A 172 -8.41 -12.89 0.76
C ASN A 172 -7.42 -13.21 1.89
N ILE A 173 -6.94 -12.18 2.61
CA ILE A 173 -6.21 -12.35 3.87
C ILE A 173 -7.23 -12.50 5.00
#